data_AF-A0A953M829-F1
#
_entry.id   AF-A0A953M829-F1
#
_cell.length_a   1.000
_cell.length_b   1.000
_cell.length_c   1.000
_cell.angle_alpha   90.00
_cell.angle_beta   90.00
_cell.angle_gamma   90.00
#
_symmetry.space_group_name_H-M   'P 1'
#
loop_
_entity.id
_entity.type
_entity.pdbx_description
1 polymer ?
#
loop_
_entity_poly.entity_id
_entity_poly.type
_entity_poly.pdbx_seq_one_letter_code
_entity_poly.pdbx_strand_id
1 'polypeptide(L)'
;MLGKLGTRAILGGCTLYCGYYSHHVYSDDGSGFWVIATVIALYLLAAVSVVRWLGGRGAIVLLASLGAAALAIESVGVLTGFPYGAFSYGDGLGAKVFGIVPWTVALVWPVLLL
;
A
#
# COMPACT_ATOMS: atom_id res chain seq x y z
N MET A 1 -33.36 -14.07 16.47
CA MET A 1 -32.32 -13.46 17.33
C MET A 1 -30.88 -13.95 17.01
N LEU A 2 -30.60 -14.59 15.86
CA LEU A 2 -29.26 -15.13 15.52
C LEU A 2 -28.33 -14.20 14.70
N GLY A 3 -28.76 -13.01 14.32
CA GLY A 3 -28.01 -12.15 13.38
C GLY A 3 -26.92 -11.25 13.96
N LYS A 4 -26.76 -11.17 15.29
CA LYS A 4 -25.82 -10.22 15.94
C LYS A 4 -24.52 -10.85 16.44
N LEU A 5 -24.41 -12.18 16.44
CA LEU A 5 -23.24 -12.89 17.00
C LEU A 5 -22.14 -13.08 15.94
N GLY A 6 -22.49 -13.39 14.68
CA GLY A 6 -21.52 -13.57 13.59
C GLY A 6 -20.77 -12.29 13.23
N THR A 7 -21.45 -11.14 13.21
CA THR A 7 -20.83 -9.85 12.88
C THR A 7 -19.77 -9.44 13.90
N ARG A 8 -19.98 -9.75 15.19
CA ARG A 8 -19.03 -9.41 16.28
C ARG A 8 -17.82 -10.34 16.29
N ALA A 9 -17.98 -11.60 15.89
CA ALA A 9 -16.88 -12.55 15.76
C ALA A 9 -15.96 -12.21 14.57
N ILE A 10 -16.51 -11.77 13.44
CA ILE A 10 -15.74 -11.34 12.27
C ILE A 10 -14.98 -10.03 12.57
N LEU A 11 -15.64 -9.06 13.21
CA LEU A 11 -14.99 -7.81 13.63
C LEU A 11 -13.94 -8.05 14.72
N GLY A 12 -14.20 -8.96 15.67
CA GLY A 12 -13.25 -9.36 16.70
C GLY A 12 -12.04 -10.11 16.15
N GLY A 13 -12.24 -11.01 15.18
CA GLY A 13 -11.17 -11.70 14.46
C GLY A 13 -10.32 -10.76 13.62
N CYS A 14 -10.93 -9.79 12.93
CA CYS A 14 -10.19 -8.78 12.18
C CYS A 14 -9.38 -7.87 13.12
N THR A 15 -9.93 -7.48 14.27
CA THR A 15 -9.23 -6.64 15.26
C THR A 15 -8.11 -7.41 15.97
N LEU A 16 -8.29 -8.70 16.25
CA LEU A 16 -7.25 -9.57 16.82
C LEU A 16 -6.16 -9.90 15.79
N TYR A 17 -6.52 -10.11 14.53
CA TYR A 17 -5.55 -10.30 13.43
C TYR A 17 -4.77 -9.00 13.19
N CYS A 18 -5.43 -7.86 13.12
CA CYS A 18 -4.79 -6.55 12.97
C CYS A 18 -3.93 -6.19 14.19
N GLY A 19 -4.38 -6.50 15.41
CA GLY A 19 -3.64 -6.27 16.65
C GLY A 19 -2.44 -7.20 16.83
N TYR A 20 -2.58 -8.50 16.52
CA TYR A 20 -1.49 -9.47 16.54
C TYR A 20 -0.43 -9.16 15.46
N TYR A 21 -0.87 -8.79 14.24
CA TYR A 21 0.05 -8.29 13.20
C TYR A 21 0.74 -7.00 13.62
N SER A 22 0.01 -6.03 14.20
CA SER A 22 0.62 -4.75 14.62
C SER A 22 1.70 -4.96 15.68
N HIS A 23 1.54 -5.93 16.58
CA HIS A 23 2.52 -6.18 17.65
C HIS A 23 3.75 -6.98 17.18
N HIS A 24 3.60 -7.88 16.20
CA HIS A 24 4.74 -8.62 15.61
C HIS A 24 5.47 -7.82 14.53
N VAL A 25 4.77 -7.00 13.75
CA VAL A 25 5.36 -6.10 12.74
C VAL A 25 6.11 -4.94 13.42
N TYR A 26 5.84 -4.58 14.68
CA TYR A 26 6.62 -3.52 15.34
C TYR A 26 7.90 -4.02 16.03
N SER A 27 8.03 -5.34 16.27
CA SER A 27 9.04 -5.87 17.19
C SER A 27 10.18 -6.64 16.52
N ASP A 28 10.02 -7.08 15.25
CA ASP A 28 11.03 -7.87 14.54
C ASP A 28 11.47 -7.21 13.23
N ASP A 29 12.76 -7.38 12.90
CA ASP A 29 13.43 -6.94 11.66
C ASP A 29 12.77 -7.49 10.36
N GLY A 30 11.77 -8.38 10.48
CA GLY A 30 10.96 -8.96 9.41
C GLY A 30 9.64 -8.24 9.10
N SER A 31 9.35 -7.13 9.76
CA SER A 31 8.14 -6.31 9.60
C SER A 31 7.87 -5.85 8.17
N GLY A 32 8.92 -5.46 7.45
CA GLY A 32 8.81 -4.95 6.07
C GLY A 32 8.30 -5.98 5.09
N PHE A 33 8.61 -7.27 5.31
CA PHE A 33 8.15 -8.35 4.43
C PHE A 33 6.62 -8.41 4.38
N TRP A 34 5.96 -8.38 5.54
CA TRP A 34 4.50 -8.45 5.63
C TRP A 34 3.83 -7.21 5.02
N VAL A 35 4.40 -6.03 5.24
CA VAL A 35 3.91 -4.78 4.64
C VAL A 35 3.97 -4.87 3.11
N ILE A 36 5.13 -5.25 2.57
CA ILE A 36 5.32 -5.38 1.12
C ILE A 36 4.38 -6.45 0.55
N ALA A 37 4.25 -7.60 1.21
CA ALA A 37 3.35 -8.67 0.78
C ALA A 37 1.88 -8.21 0.72
N THR A 38 1.41 -7.46 1.73
CA THR A 38 0.06 -6.89 1.73
C THR A 38 -0.11 -5.85 0.63
N VAL A 39 0.86 -4.96 0.40
CA VAL A 39 0.81 -3.97 -0.68
C VAL A 39 0.71 -4.65 -2.05
N ILE A 40 1.53 -5.68 -2.29
CA ILE A 40 1.48 -6.45 -3.55
C ILE A 40 0.11 -7.14 -3.71
N ALA A 41 -0.40 -7.79 -2.66
CA ALA A 41 -1.67 -8.50 -2.73
C ALA A 41 -2.83 -7.55 -3.06
N LEU A 42 -2.91 -6.39 -2.39
CA LEU A 42 -3.93 -5.37 -2.66
C LEU A 42 -3.77 -4.76 -4.05
N TYR A 43 -2.54 -4.46 -4.47
CA TYR A 43 -2.26 -3.96 -5.81
C TYR A 43 -2.68 -4.93 -6.90
N LEU A 44 -2.45 -6.24 -6.73
CA LEU A 44 -2.87 -7.25 -7.71
C LEU A 44 -4.40 -7.33 -7.82
N LEU A 45 -5.13 -7.19 -6.71
CA LEU A 45 -6.60 -7.14 -6.73
C LEU A 45 -7.11 -5.92 -7.50
N ALA A 46 -6.53 -4.74 -7.24
CA ALA A 46 -6.84 -3.51 -7.98
C ALA A 46 -6.43 -3.63 -9.46
N ALA A 47 -5.28 -4.21 -9.77
CA ALA A 47 -4.84 -4.40 -11.15
C ALA A 47 -5.80 -5.31 -11.94
N VAL A 48 -6.30 -6.39 -11.32
CA VAL A 48 -7.29 -7.28 -11.95
C VAL A 48 -8.61 -6.55 -12.22
N SER A 49 -9.09 -5.71 -11.30
CA SER A 49 -10.32 -4.95 -11.52
C SER A 49 -10.16 -3.96 -12.69
N VAL A 50 -9.02 -3.27 -12.75
CA VAL A 50 -8.72 -2.31 -13.83
C VAL A 50 -8.55 -3.01 -15.18
N VAL A 51 -7.88 -4.16 -15.23
CA VAL A 51 -7.74 -4.96 -16.46
C VAL A 51 -9.12 -5.40 -16.97
N ARG A 52 -10.03 -5.77 -16.07
CA ARG A 52 -11.41 -6.12 -16.45
C ARG A 52 -12.22 -4.92 -16.91
N TRP A 53 -11.92 -3.72 -16.42
CA TRP A 53 -12.62 -2.49 -16.76
C TRP A 53 -12.13 -1.84 -18.07
N LEU A 54 -10.82 -1.66 -18.23
CA LEU A 54 -10.21 -0.91 -19.34
C LEU A 54 -9.50 -1.81 -20.37
N GLY A 55 -9.47 -3.12 -20.13
CA GLY A 55 -8.61 -4.05 -20.88
C GLY A 55 -7.13 -3.90 -20.53
N GLY A 56 -6.30 -4.79 -21.08
CA GLY A 56 -4.88 -4.86 -20.71
C GLY A 56 -4.08 -3.59 -21.02
N ARG A 57 -4.27 -3.00 -22.21
CA ARG A 57 -3.55 -1.77 -22.61
C ARG A 57 -3.95 -0.57 -21.74
N GLY A 58 -5.25 -0.37 -21.52
CA GLY A 58 -5.74 0.72 -20.69
C GLY A 58 -5.28 0.58 -19.24
N ALA A 59 -5.28 -0.64 -18.70
CA ALA A 59 -4.79 -0.91 -17.36
C ALA A 59 -3.29 -0.61 -17.21
N ILE A 60 -2.45 -1.03 -18.16
CA ILE A 60 -1.02 -0.74 -18.13
C ILE A 60 -0.78 0.78 -18.13
N VAL A 61 -1.44 1.51 -19.03
CA VAL A 61 -1.29 2.98 -19.10
C VAL A 61 -1.73 3.64 -17.80
N LEU A 62 -2.90 3.27 -17.25
CA LEU A 62 -3.41 3.86 -16.02
C LEU A 62 -2.51 3.55 -14.81
N LEU A 63 -2.19 2.29 -14.57
CA LEU A 63 -1.38 1.87 -13.42
C LEU A 63 0.03 2.46 -13.49
N ALA A 64 0.65 2.47 -14.68
CA ALA A 64 1.96 3.08 -14.87
C ALA A 64 1.92 4.60 -14.66
N SER A 65 0.88 5.28 -15.15
CA SER A 65 0.74 6.73 -14.97
C SER A 65 0.55 7.10 -13.50
N LEU A 66 -0.29 6.37 -12.78
CA LEU A 66 -0.50 6.57 -11.34
C LEU A 66 0.77 6.27 -10.54
N GLY A 67 1.46 5.18 -10.84
CA GLY A 67 2.72 4.83 -10.16
C GLY A 67 3.82 5.86 -10.42
N ALA A 68 3.94 6.37 -11.66
CA ALA A 68 4.90 7.41 -12.01
C ALA A 68 4.56 8.75 -11.32
N ALA A 69 3.28 9.14 -11.30
CA ALA A 69 2.81 10.33 -10.61
C ALA A 69 3.08 10.25 -9.10
N ALA A 70 2.83 9.09 -8.49
CA ALA A 70 3.11 8.82 -7.09
C ALA A 70 4.58 9.07 -6.75
N LEU A 71 5.49 8.42 -7.49
CA LEU A 71 6.93 8.57 -7.26
C LEU A 71 7.39 10.01 -7.47
N ALA A 72 6.87 10.71 -8.48
CA ALA A 72 7.23 12.09 -8.74
C ALA A 72 6.78 13.03 -7.61
N ILE A 73 5.51 12.96 -7.21
CA ILE A 73 4.94 13.82 -6.17
C ILE A 73 5.61 13.55 -4.82
N GLU A 74 5.80 12.28 -4.47
CA GLU A 74 6.42 11.90 -3.20
C GLU A 74 7.91 12.24 -3.17
N SER A 75 8.61 12.15 -4.31
CA SER A 75 10.00 12.61 -4.40
C SER A 75 10.10 14.11 -4.19
N VAL A 76 9.17 14.90 -4.75
CA VAL A 76 9.10 16.34 -4.47
C VAL A 76 8.83 16.58 -2.98
N GLY A 77 7.90 15.84 -2.37
CA GLY A 77 7.61 15.92 -0.94
C GLY A 77 8.83 15.66 -0.07
N VAL A 78 9.56 14.58 -0.33
CA VAL A 78 10.76 14.20 0.43
C VAL A 78 11.91 15.20 0.22
N LEU A 79 12.12 15.67 -1.02
CA LEU A 79 13.24 16.56 -1.34
C LEU A 79 13.00 18.01 -0.90
N THR A 80 11.75 18.49 -0.95
CA THR A 80 11.42 19.91 -0.74
C THR A 80 10.66 20.18 0.55
N GLY A 81 10.02 19.17 1.12
CA GLY A 81 9.10 19.32 2.24
C GLY A 81 7.74 19.93 1.87
N PHE A 82 7.44 20.15 0.59
CA PHE A 82 6.14 20.64 0.12
C PHE A 82 5.42 19.53 -0.68
N PRO A 83 4.11 19.28 -0.48
CA PRO A 83 3.13 20.05 0.32
C PRO A 83 2.96 19.57 1.77
N TYR A 84 3.61 18.48 2.18
CA TYR A 84 3.29 17.78 3.43
C TYR A 84 4.10 18.21 4.67
N GLY A 85 5.17 18.98 4.50
CA GLY A 85 6.23 19.18 5.50
C GLY A 85 7.43 18.28 5.26
N ALA A 86 8.50 18.43 6.04
CA ALA A 86 9.68 17.58 5.93
C ALA A 86 9.43 16.17 6.51
N PHE A 87 9.66 15.12 5.72
CA PHE A 87 9.54 13.72 6.15
C PHE A 87 10.54 12.83 5.42
N SER A 88 10.77 11.62 5.94
CA SER A 88 11.63 10.61 5.33
C SER A 88 11.03 9.22 5.48
N TYR A 89 11.15 8.39 4.45
CA TYR A 89 10.77 6.98 4.52
C TYR A 89 11.80 6.14 5.26
N GLY A 90 11.32 5.25 6.14
CA GLY A 90 12.12 4.20 6.76
C GLY A 90 12.38 3.02 5.81
N ASP A 91 13.23 2.10 6.26
CA ASP A 91 13.75 1.02 5.39
C ASP A 91 12.79 -0.18 5.25
N GLY A 92 11.72 -0.24 6.04
CA GLY A 92 10.74 -1.33 6.01
C GLY A 92 9.82 -1.36 4.78
N LEU A 93 9.83 -0.31 3.94
CA LEU A 93 8.96 -0.20 2.77
C LEU A 93 9.61 -0.70 1.47
N GLY A 94 10.80 -1.28 1.56
CA GLY A 94 11.59 -1.74 0.43
C GLY A 94 12.57 -0.70 -0.09
N ALA A 95 13.32 -1.09 -1.13
CA ALA A 95 14.38 -0.26 -1.68
C ALA A 95 13.86 1.07 -2.24
N LYS A 96 14.64 2.14 -2.03
CA LYS A 96 14.31 3.48 -2.54
C LYS A 96 14.72 3.61 -4.00
N VAL A 97 13.79 4.06 -4.84
CA VAL A 97 14.04 4.45 -6.22
C VAL A 97 14.90 5.72 -6.21
N PHE A 98 16.06 5.66 -6.88
CA PHE A 98 17.08 6.71 -6.86
C PHE A 98 17.53 7.14 -5.44
N GLY A 99 17.32 6.30 -4.42
CA GLY A 99 17.64 6.63 -3.03
C GLY A 99 16.65 7.56 -2.31
N ILE A 100 15.53 7.93 -2.96
CA ILE A 100 14.60 8.95 -2.43
C ILE A 100 13.35 8.30 -1.83
N VAL A 101 12.54 7.62 -2.66
CA VAL A 101 11.21 7.11 -2.30
C VAL A 101 11.14 5.59 -2.51
N PRO A 102 10.55 4.80 -1.59
CA PRO A 102 10.36 3.35 -1.78
C PRO A 102 9.54 3.03 -3.02
N TRP A 103 9.92 1.98 -3.76
CA TRP A 103 9.18 1.56 -4.96
C TRP A 103 7.73 1.13 -4.68
N THR A 104 7.45 0.70 -3.45
CA THR A 104 6.11 0.30 -2.99
C THR A 104 5.10 1.44 -3.06
N VAL A 105 5.55 2.70 -2.96
CA VAL A 105 4.71 3.89 -3.09
C VAL A 105 4.00 3.94 -4.45
N ALA A 106 4.66 3.50 -5.52
CA ALA A 106 4.07 3.41 -6.85
C ALA A 106 2.89 2.43 -6.92
N LEU A 107 2.89 1.40 -6.06
CA LEU A 107 1.82 0.40 -6.00
C LEU A 107 0.68 0.82 -5.08
N VAL A 108 0.97 1.57 -4.03
CA VAL A 108 -0.03 2.02 -3.05
C VAL A 108 -1.01 3.01 -3.68
N TRP A 109 -0.54 3.94 -4.52
CA TRP A 109 -1.41 4.94 -5.14
C TRP A 109 -2.57 4.35 -5.96
N PRO A 110 -2.35 3.37 -6.85
CA PRO A 110 -3.43 2.65 -7.52
C PRO A 110 -4.43 2.00 -6.55
N VAL A 111 -3.98 1.43 -5.43
CA VAL A 111 -4.86 0.83 -4.41
C VAL A 111 -5.70 1.89 -3.70
N LEU A 112 -5.17 3.10 -3.51
CA LEU A 112 -5.88 4.19 -2.84
C LEU A 112 -6.91 4.88 -3.73
N LEU A 113 -6.68 4.89 -5.04
CA LEU A 113 -7.47 5.67 -5.99
C LEU A 113 -8.48 4.85 -6.80
N LEU A 114 -8.36 3.52 -6.81
CA LEU A 114 -9.16 2.60 -7.64
C LEU A 114 -9.86 1.55 -6.78
#